data_AF-A0A348W906-F1
#
_entry.id   AF-A0A348W906-F1
#
_cell.length_a   1.000
_cell.length_b   1.000
_cell.length_c   1.000
_cell.angle_alpha   90.00
_cell.angle_beta   90.00
_cell.angle_gamma   90.00
#
_symmetry.space_group_name_H-M   'P 1'
#
loop_
_entity.id
_entity.type
_entity.pdbx_description
1 polymer ?
#
loop_
_entity_poly.entity_id
_entity_poly.type
_entity_poly.pdbx_seq_one_letter_code
_entity_poly.pdbx_strand_id
1 'polypeptide(L)'
;MVVQIYPDLWEVDEIVPDKIRSYLSQAHQTLAAPDASVVMSASSIDAMLKDSGLTEGSLYARIEEAVAAGLLTQKMADWAHRVRLDANNPRHADQETPHMTREDARRAFDFANALTEYLYILPSRMPPEDG
;
A
#
# COMPACT_ATOMS: atom_id res chain seq x y z
N MET A 1 -16.77 -2.39 36.05
CA MET A 1 -16.13 -1.27 35.34
C MET A 1 -15.97 -1.70 33.89
N VAL A 2 -16.82 -1.20 33.00
CA VAL A 2 -16.72 -1.49 31.56
C VAL A 2 -15.84 -0.39 30.97
N VAL A 3 -14.65 -0.76 30.52
CA VAL A 3 -13.77 0.16 29.77
C VAL A 3 -14.31 0.18 28.35
N GLN A 4 -14.89 1.32 27.95
CA GLN A 4 -15.32 1.55 26.59
C GLN A 4 -14.08 1.90 25.76
N ILE A 5 -13.49 0.90 25.11
CA ILE A 5 -12.37 1.09 24.19
C ILE A 5 -12.98 1.59 22.88
N TYR A 6 -12.84 2.88 22.59
CA TYR A 6 -13.04 3.38 21.24
C TYR A 6 -11.91 2.83 20.38
N PRO A 7 -12.17 2.14 19.26
CA PRO A 7 -11.10 1.78 18.35
C PRO A 7 -10.42 3.06 17.88
N ASP A 8 -9.09 3.05 17.81
CA ASP A 8 -8.36 4.08 17.08
C ASP A 8 -8.93 4.13 15.66
N LEU A 9 -9.66 5.20 15.35
CA LEU A 9 -10.17 5.47 14.02
C LEU A 9 -8.97 5.94 13.20
N TRP A 10 -8.20 4.97 12.72
CA TRP A 10 -7.24 5.25 11.68
C TRP A 10 -8.02 5.53 10.39
N GLU A 11 -7.81 6.73 9.85
CA GLU A 11 -8.41 7.21 8.62
C GLU A 11 -7.33 7.75 7.69
N VAL A 12 -7.59 7.67 6.39
CA VAL A 12 -6.72 8.22 5.35
C VAL A 12 -7.15 9.65 5.08
N ASP A 13 -6.19 10.57 4.99
CA ASP A 13 -6.43 11.98 4.70
C ASP A 13 -7.27 12.17 3.41
N GLU A 14 -8.20 13.13 3.43
CA GLU A 14 -9.12 13.41 2.32
C GLU A 14 -8.41 13.85 1.04
N ILE A 15 -7.18 14.36 1.14
CA ILE A 15 -6.38 14.75 -0.02
C ILE A 15 -6.00 13.57 -0.91
N VAL A 16 -5.96 12.36 -0.33
CA VAL A 16 -5.64 11.14 -1.07
C VAL A 16 -6.85 10.75 -1.93
N PRO A 17 -6.69 10.37 -3.21
CA PRO A 17 -7.82 10.02 -4.07
C PRO A 17 -8.68 8.87 -3.52
N ASP A 18 -10.01 8.97 -3.70
CA ASP A 18 -11.02 8.05 -3.14
C ASP A 18 -10.70 6.57 -3.36
N LYS A 19 -10.23 6.22 -4.56
CA LYS A 19 -9.89 4.83 -4.92
C LYS A 19 -8.74 4.30 -4.08
N ILE A 20 -7.71 5.11 -3.86
CA ILE A 20 -6.54 4.76 -3.05
C ILE A 20 -6.95 4.67 -1.58
N ARG A 21 -7.72 5.65 -1.07
CA ARG A 21 -8.28 5.61 0.30
C ARG A 21 -9.06 4.34 0.54
N SER A 22 -9.93 3.93 -0.38
CA SER A 22 -10.74 2.72 -0.24
C SER A 22 -9.88 1.46 -0.04
N TYR A 23 -8.82 1.27 -0.83
CA TYR A 23 -7.93 0.13 -0.67
C TYR A 23 -7.13 0.18 0.64
N LEU A 24 -6.62 1.36 1.01
CA LEU A 24 -5.89 1.55 2.27
C LEU A 24 -6.76 1.34 3.51
N SER A 25 -7.99 1.86 3.50
CA SER A 25 -8.99 1.59 4.55
C SER A 25 -9.29 0.11 4.66
N GLN A 26 -9.49 -0.60 3.53
CA GLN A 26 -9.69 -2.04 3.55
C GLN A 26 -8.45 -2.78 4.07
N ALA A 27 -7.23 -2.37 3.68
CA ALA A 27 -5.99 -2.95 4.18
C ALA A 27 -5.88 -2.85 5.70
N HIS A 28 -6.21 -1.69 6.28
CA HIS A 28 -6.23 -1.47 7.73
C HIS A 28 -7.31 -2.30 8.43
N GLN A 29 -8.55 -2.26 7.92
CA GLN A 29 -9.69 -2.99 8.49
C GLN A 29 -9.47 -4.51 8.48
N THR A 30 -8.71 -5.00 7.49
CA THR A 30 -8.44 -6.43 7.34
C THR A 30 -7.11 -6.87 7.95
N LEU A 31 -6.42 -6.06 8.77
CA LEU A 31 -5.18 -6.47 9.47
C LEU A 31 -5.32 -7.77 10.28
N ALA A 32 -6.55 -8.11 10.71
CA ALA A 32 -6.85 -9.37 11.39
C ALA A 32 -6.99 -10.59 10.47
N ALA A 33 -7.06 -10.37 9.14
CA ALA A 33 -7.09 -11.35 8.07
C ALA A 33 -5.90 -11.09 7.13
N PRO A 34 -4.70 -11.62 7.46
CA PRO A 34 -3.45 -11.15 6.87
C PRO A 34 -3.36 -11.21 5.35
N ASP A 35 -3.81 -12.31 4.74
CA ASP A 35 -3.81 -12.47 3.29
C ASP A 35 -4.61 -11.35 2.59
N ALA A 36 -5.78 -11.01 3.14
CA ALA A 36 -6.61 -9.94 2.61
C ALA A 36 -5.95 -8.56 2.77
N SER A 37 -5.35 -8.29 3.94
CA SER A 37 -4.66 -7.02 4.20
C SER A 37 -3.49 -6.80 3.25
N VAL A 38 -2.68 -7.84 2.99
CA VAL A 38 -1.56 -7.76 2.04
C VAL A 38 -2.06 -7.51 0.61
N VAL A 39 -3.14 -8.18 0.17
CA VAL A 39 -3.72 -7.95 -1.16
C VAL A 39 -4.26 -6.52 -1.29
N MET A 40 -4.92 -5.98 -0.27
CA MET A 40 -5.41 -4.61 -0.27
C MET A 40 -4.26 -3.59 -0.25
N SER A 41 -3.17 -3.90 0.46
CA SER A 41 -1.96 -3.07 0.48
C SER A 41 -1.25 -3.04 -0.88
N ALA A 42 -1.16 -4.19 -1.56
CA ALA A 42 -0.64 -4.23 -2.94
C ALA A 42 -1.56 -3.48 -3.92
N SER A 43 -2.88 -3.56 -3.72
CA SER A 43 -3.87 -2.86 -4.56
C SER A 43 -3.82 -1.35 -4.38
N SER A 44 -3.56 -0.84 -3.17
CA SER A 44 -3.36 0.59 -2.96
C SER A 44 -2.06 1.07 -3.60
N ILE A 45 -0.97 0.32 -3.51
CA ILE A 45 0.29 0.63 -4.23
C ILE A 45 0.05 0.70 -5.73
N ASP A 46 -0.61 -0.30 -6.31
CA ASP A 46 -0.95 -0.30 -7.74
C ASP A 46 -1.82 0.91 -8.14
N ALA A 47 -2.78 1.28 -7.29
CA ALA A 47 -3.62 2.44 -7.52
C ALA A 47 -2.82 3.75 -7.47
N MET A 48 -1.88 3.90 -6.53
CA MET A 48 -1.00 5.08 -6.44
C MET A 48 -0.11 5.24 -7.66
N LEU A 49 0.47 4.14 -8.17
CA LEU A 49 1.30 4.18 -9.38
C LEU A 49 0.47 4.57 -10.61
N LYS A 50 -0.75 4.04 -10.73
CA LYS A 50 -1.68 4.40 -11.82
C LYS A 50 -2.10 5.86 -11.77
N ASP A 51 -2.36 6.37 -10.57
CA ASP A 51 -2.69 7.78 -10.34
C ASP A 51 -1.51 8.71 -10.69
N SER A 52 -0.28 8.22 -10.51
CA SER A 52 0.96 8.88 -10.97
C SER A 52 1.22 8.76 -12.48
N GLY A 53 0.27 8.22 -13.26
CA GLY A 53 0.37 8.08 -14.72
C GLY A 53 0.89 6.72 -15.22
N LEU A 54 1.32 5.82 -14.33
CA LEU A 54 1.91 4.52 -14.69
C LEU A 54 0.81 3.46 -14.84
N THR A 55 0.13 3.46 -15.98
CA THR A 55 -1.08 2.63 -16.17
C THR A 55 -0.81 1.30 -16.87
N GLU A 56 0.26 1.21 -17.64
CA GLU A 56 0.55 0.07 -18.50
C GLU A 56 1.23 -1.10 -17.76
N GLY A 57 1.12 -2.30 -18.34
CA GLY A 57 1.82 -3.49 -17.87
C GLY A 57 1.34 -4.08 -16.53
N SER A 58 2.20 -4.90 -15.94
CA SER A 58 1.97 -5.53 -14.63
C SER A 58 2.40 -4.60 -13.48
N LEU A 59 1.98 -4.88 -12.24
CA LEU A 59 2.46 -4.13 -11.07
C LEU A 59 4.01 -4.16 -10.98
N TYR A 60 4.63 -5.27 -11.39
CA TYR A 60 6.09 -5.34 -11.51
C TYR A 60 6.63 -4.26 -12.45
N ALA A 61 6.08 -4.15 -13.67
CA ALA A 61 6.53 -3.18 -14.66
C ALA A 61 6.34 -1.74 -14.18
N ARG A 62 5.20 -1.44 -13.54
CA ARG A 62 4.94 -0.11 -12.96
C ARG A 62 5.92 0.26 -11.85
N ILE A 63 6.32 -0.70 -11.01
CA ILE A 63 7.32 -0.46 -9.95
C ILE A 63 8.66 -0.08 -10.57
N GLU A 64 9.10 -0.80 -11.61
CA GLU A 64 10.35 -0.49 -12.33
C GLU A 64 10.28 0.88 -13.02
N GLU A 65 9.15 1.18 -13.67
CA GLU A 65 8.92 2.47 -14.32
C GLU A 65 8.90 3.62 -13.31
N ALA A 66 8.34 3.41 -12.11
CA ALA A 66 8.36 4.40 -11.04
C ALA A 66 9.77 4.73 -10.56
N VAL A 67 10.69 3.75 -10.55
CA VAL A 67 12.11 4.00 -10.25
C VAL A 67 12.75 4.79 -11.38
N ALA A 68 12.50 4.41 -12.64
CA ALA A 68 13.04 5.10 -13.80
C ALA A 68 12.55 6.56 -13.90
N ALA A 69 11.32 6.84 -13.47
CA ALA A 69 10.73 8.16 -13.40
C ALA A 69 11.18 8.97 -12.17
N GLY A 70 11.96 8.38 -11.26
CA GLY A 70 12.40 9.02 -10.01
C GLY A 70 11.31 9.16 -8.94
N LEU A 71 10.14 8.53 -9.15
CA LEU A 71 9.04 8.51 -8.17
C LEU A 71 9.34 7.60 -6.99
N LEU A 72 10.07 6.50 -7.23
CA LEU A 72 10.51 5.57 -6.18
C LEU A 72 12.02 5.48 -6.15
N THR A 73 12.58 5.34 -4.94
CA THR A 73 13.95 4.89 -4.78
C THR A 73 14.05 3.38 -5.03
N GLN A 74 15.24 2.88 -5.41
CA GLN A 74 15.45 1.44 -5.58
C GLN A 74 15.00 0.62 -4.35
N LYS A 75 15.28 1.14 -3.15
CA LYS A 75 14.90 0.46 -1.90
C LYS A 75 13.39 0.39 -1.70
N MET A 76 12.64 1.41 -2.12
CA MET A 76 11.18 1.39 -2.10
C MET A 76 10.62 0.38 -3.11
N ALA A 77 11.25 0.26 -4.28
CA ALA A 77 10.87 -0.75 -5.27
C ALA A 77 11.10 -2.18 -4.74
N ASP A 78 12.20 -2.44 -4.04
CA ASP A 78 12.46 -3.75 -3.43
C ASP A 78 11.34 -4.12 -2.43
N TRP A 79 10.88 -3.15 -1.63
CA TRP A 79 9.76 -3.35 -0.71
C TRP A 79 8.43 -3.54 -1.44
N ALA A 80 8.16 -2.77 -2.51
CA ALA A 80 6.97 -2.92 -3.32
C ALA A 80 6.91 -4.27 -4.03
N HIS A 81 8.04 -4.78 -4.53
CA HIS A 81 8.13 -6.12 -5.11
C HIS A 81 7.86 -7.20 -4.09
N ARG A 82 8.34 -7.04 -2.85
CA ARG A 82 8.04 -7.98 -1.77
C ARG A 82 6.53 -8.02 -1.48
N VAL A 83 5.90 -6.87 -1.28
CA VAL A 83 4.44 -6.79 -1.06
C VAL A 83 3.65 -7.38 -2.24
N ARG A 84 4.11 -7.15 -3.48
CA ARG A 84 3.53 -7.76 -4.69
C ARG A 84 3.65 -9.28 -4.66
N LEU A 85 4.81 -9.84 -4.30
CA LEU A 85 5.00 -11.28 -4.21
C LEU A 85 4.10 -11.88 -3.12
N ASP A 86 4.10 -11.26 -1.94
CA ASP A 86 3.28 -11.67 -0.79
C ASP A 86 1.78 -11.62 -1.12
N ALA A 87 1.31 -10.65 -1.92
CA ALA A 87 -0.09 -10.56 -2.36
C ALA A 87 -0.48 -11.59 -3.42
N ASN A 88 0.48 -12.11 -4.19
CA ASN A 88 0.23 -13.16 -5.18
C ASN A 88 0.35 -14.57 -4.59
N ASN A 89 0.96 -14.69 -3.42
CA ASN A 89 1.23 -15.95 -2.71
C ASN A 89 -0.03 -16.71 -2.24
N PRO A 90 -1.14 -16.08 -1.76
CA PRO A 90 -2.35 -16.77 -1.30
C PRO A 90 -3.10 -17.56 -2.38
N ARG A 91 -2.62 -17.53 -3.63
CA ARG A 91 -3.25 -18.21 -4.78
C ARG A 91 -2.66 -19.59 -5.09
N HIS A 92 -1.60 -20.01 -4.40
CA HIS A 92 -1.06 -21.35 -4.53
C HIS A 92 -1.54 -22.20 -3.37
N ALA A 93 -2.57 -23.02 -3.62
CA ALA A 93 -3.07 -24.06 -2.71
C ALA A 93 -2.09 -25.25 -2.58
N ASP A 94 -0.79 -24.96 -2.67
CA ASP A 94 0.28 -25.93 -2.52
C ASP A 94 0.72 -25.91 -1.06
N GLN A 95 0.81 -27.08 -0.44
CA GLN A 95 1.00 -27.32 0.99
C GLN A 95 2.28 -26.68 1.60
N GLU A 96 3.11 -26.03 0.77
CA GLU A 96 4.38 -25.41 1.14
C GLU A 96 4.28 -23.89 1.41
N THR A 97 3.13 -23.27 1.17
CA THR A 97 2.98 -21.81 1.33
C THR A 97 2.09 -21.46 2.53
N PRO A 98 2.66 -21.18 3.72
CA PRO A 98 1.86 -20.80 4.87
C PRO A 98 1.14 -19.46 4.61
N HIS A 99 -0.08 -19.34 5.14
CA HIS A 99 -0.82 -18.07 5.20
C HIS A 99 0.06 -16.94 5.73
N MET A 100 -0.17 -15.70 5.26
CA MET A 100 0.57 -14.55 5.74
C MET A 100 0.39 -14.37 7.26
N THR A 101 1.46 -13.94 7.92
CA THR A 101 1.38 -13.61 9.34
C THR A 101 0.76 -12.23 9.54
N ARG A 102 0.27 -11.96 10.76
CA ARG A 102 -0.17 -10.59 11.12
C ARG A 102 0.94 -9.56 10.95
N GLU A 103 2.19 -9.96 11.12
CA GLU A 103 3.32 -9.08 10.90
C GLU A 103 3.56 -8.77 9.42
N ASP A 104 3.37 -9.74 8.53
CA ASP A 104 3.44 -9.51 7.07
C ASP A 104 2.38 -8.51 6.63
N ALA A 105 1.14 -8.71 7.09
CA ALA A 105 0.05 -7.77 6.85
C ALA A 105 0.37 -6.37 7.37
N ARG A 106 0.88 -6.28 8.61
CA ARG A 106 1.25 -4.98 9.19
C ARG A 106 2.37 -4.30 8.41
N ARG A 107 3.41 -5.03 8.01
CA ARG A 107 4.51 -4.50 7.18
C ARG A 107 4.03 -4.01 5.81
N ALA A 108 3.17 -4.77 5.14
CA ALA A 108 2.62 -4.38 3.85
C ALA A 108 1.76 -3.11 3.96
N PHE A 109 0.90 -3.07 4.98
CA PHE A 109 0.07 -1.90 5.28
C PHE A 109 0.92 -0.67 5.62
N ASP A 110 1.89 -0.79 6.52
CA ASP A 110 2.74 0.33 6.95
C ASP A 110 3.55 0.88 5.77
N PHE A 111 4.03 0.01 4.87
CA PHE A 111 4.68 0.45 3.64
C PHE A 111 3.74 1.20 2.70
N ALA A 112 2.54 0.65 2.44
CA ALA A 112 1.54 1.31 1.60
C ALA A 112 1.10 2.67 2.18
N ASN A 113 0.95 2.76 3.50
CA ASN A 113 0.61 3.99 4.20
C ASN A 113 1.76 5.01 4.11
N ALA A 114 3.01 4.58 4.31
CA ALA A 114 4.17 5.46 4.16
C ALA A 114 4.33 5.98 2.72
N LEU A 115 4.01 5.15 1.72
CA LEU A 115 4.02 5.58 0.32
C LEU A 115 2.92 6.61 0.04
N THR A 116 1.75 6.46 0.69
CA THR A 116 0.67 7.45 0.62
C THR A 116 1.09 8.79 1.22
N GLU A 117 1.72 8.76 2.39
CA GLU A 117 2.28 9.96 3.02
C GLU A 117 3.30 10.63 2.09
N TYR A 118 4.19 9.86 1.46
CA TYR A 118 5.21 10.35 0.56
C TYR A 118 4.65 10.97 -0.73
N LEU A 119 3.67 10.33 -1.38
CA LEU A 119 3.16 10.76 -2.68
C LEU A 119 2.10 11.87 -2.60
N TYR A 120 1.36 11.98 -1.49
CA TYR A 120 0.20 12.88 -1.39
C TYR A 120 0.31 13.88 -0.24
N ILE A 121 0.63 13.40 0.97
CA ILE A 121 0.51 14.21 2.19
C ILE A 121 1.73 15.11 2.39
N LEU A 122 2.95 14.62 2.17
CA LEU A 122 4.14 15.46 2.25
C LEU A 122 4.15 16.55 1.17
N PRO A 123 3.86 16.26 -0.12
CA PRO A 123 3.79 17.29 -1.15
C PRO A 123 2.75 18.38 -0.84
N SER A 124 1.62 18.05 -0.23
CA SER A 124 0.58 19.05 0.09
C SER A 124 0.93 19.99 1.24
N ARG A 125 1.90 19.60 2.07
CA ARG A 125 2.46 20.45 3.13
C ARG A 125 3.56 21.37 2.62
N MET A 126 4.09 21.11 1.43
CA MET A 126 5.10 21.96 0.81
C MET A 126 4.41 23.12 0.09
N PRO A 127 5.02 24.31 0.07
CA PRO A 127 4.53 25.40 -0.76
C PRO A 127 4.53 24.96 -2.23
N PRO A 128 3.58 25.45 -3.06
CA PRO A 128 3.58 25.15 -4.49
C PRO A 128 4.94 25.49 -5.08
N GLU A 129 5.47 24.62 -5.95
CA GLU A 129 6.72 24.94 -6.66
C GLU A 129 6.48 26.22 -7.47
N ASP A 130 7.20 27.28 -7.12
CA ASP A 130 7.22 28.52 -7.89
C ASP A 130 7.69 28.19 -9.32
N GLY A 131 6.76 28.27 -10.28
CA GLY A 131 7.04 28.18 -11.71
C GLY A 131 7.57 29.48 -12.29
#